data_AF-A0A834LEH4-F1
#
_entry.id   AF-A0A834LEH4-F1
#
_cell.length_a   1.000
_cell.length_b   1.000
_cell.length_c   1.000
_cell.angle_alpha   90.00
_cell.angle_beta   90.00
_cell.angle_gamma   90.00
#
_symmetry.space_group_name_H-M   'P 1'
#
loop_
_entity.id
_entity.type
_entity.pdbx_description
1 polymer ?
#
loop_
_entity_poly.entity_id
_entity_poly.type
_entity_poly.pdbx_seq_one_letter_code
_entity_poly.pdbx_strand_id
1 'polypeptide(L)'
;MAEMAVYRRRGGGGYRQKEEAVMAVGDGGAERPIPHTRPTHTHHLIPIVDFSAPKPILTDQITRAASTIGFFQITNHGIPLHVIQRTLATVKSFNELPAEIKTSHYHREMGRGVTFSTNVDLYQ
;
A
#
# COMPACT_ATOMS: atom_id res chain seq x y z
N MET A 1 -20.88 26.91 -29.95
CA MET A 1 -20.04 28.03 -29.51
C MET A 1 -18.97 27.44 -28.60
N ALA A 2 -17.76 27.27 -29.12
CA ALA A 2 -16.61 26.79 -28.39
C ALA A 2 -15.86 28.00 -27.81
N GLU A 3 -15.35 27.88 -26.58
CA GLU A 3 -14.33 28.78 -26.08
C GLU A 3 -13.15 27.94 -25.57
N MET A 4 -12.04 28.05 -26.31
CA MET A 4 -10.72 27.58 -25.91
C MET A 4 -10.00 28.72 -25.18
N ALA A 5 -9.40 28.44 -24.02
CA ALA A 5 -8.23 29.17 -23.52
C ALA A 5 -7.35 28.19 -22.71
N VAL A 6 -6.43 27.50 -23.38
CA VAL A 6 -4.97 27.77 -23.40
C VAL A 6 -4.28 27.39 -22.09
N TYR A 7 -3.79 26.15 -22.09
CA TYR A 7 -2.84 25.60 -21.12
C TYR A 7 -1.47 26.26 -21.31
N ARG A 8 -1.06 27.13 -20.38
CA ARG A 8 0.33 27.58 -20.29
C ARG A 8 1.07 26.74 -19.24
N ARG A 9 1.91 25.82 -19.74
CA ARG A 9 2.90 25.06 -18.98
C ARG A 9 4.01 25.99 -18.48
N ARG A 10 4.13 26.17 -17.17
CA ARG A 10 5.41 26.42 -16.48
C ARG A 10 5.41 25.57 -15.20
N GLY A 11 6.51 24.86 -14.99
CA GLY A 11 6.64 23.76 -14.05
C GLY A 11 6.61 24.14 -12.58
N GLY A 12 6.64 23.10 -11.74
CA GLY A 12 6.79 23.19 -10.30
C GLY A 12 5.49 22.88 -9.55
N GLY A 13 5.44 21.69 -8.95
CA GLY A 13 4.33 21.24 -8.13
C GLY A 13 4.09 22.12 -6.90
N GLY A 14 2.84 22.16 -6.47
CA GLY A 14 2.43 22.85 -5.25
C GLY A 14 0.91 23.00 -5.22
N TYR A 15 0.25 22.15 -4.43
CA TYR A 15 -1.16 22.31 -4.10
C TYR A 15 -1.33 23.66 -3.38
N ARG A 16 -2.09 24.58 -3.99
CA ARG A 16 -2.49 25.86 -3.38
C ARG A 16 -3.46 25.58 -2.23
N GLN A 17 -3.03 25.77 -1.00
CA GLN A 17 -3.95 25.96 0.12
C GLN A 17 -4.37 27.43 0.19
N LYS A 18 -5.67 27.66 0.41
CA LYS A 18 -6.19 28.98 0.80
C LYS A 18 -6.08 29.07 2.31
N GLU A 19 -5.28 30.00 2.82
CA GLU A 19 -5.30 30.36 4.24
C GLU A 19 -6.40 31.39 4.47
N GLU A 20 -7.34 31.07 5.35
CA GLU A 20 -8.32 32.02 5.87
C GLU A 20 -7.85 32.40 7.27
N ALA A 21 -7.49 33.68 7.45
CA ALA A 21 -6.94 34.21 8.69
C ALA A 21 -8.08 34.57 9.65
N VAL A 22 -8.06 34.00 10.86
CA VAL A 22 -8.93 34.43 11.95
C VAL A 22 -8.06 35.04 13.05
N MET A 23 -8.26 36.33 13.31
CA MET A 23 -7.50 37.13 14.26
C MET A 23 -8.02 36.91 15.68
N ALA A 24 -7.15 36.51 16.61
CA ALA A 24 -7.47 36.52 18.04
C ALA A 24 -6.54 37.49 18.78
N VAL A 25 -7.15 38.40 19.52
CA VAL A 25 -6.53 39.42 20.37
C VAL A 25 -5.95 38.74 21.61
N GLY A 26 -4.67 38.97 21.91
CA GLY A 26 -4.00 38.40 23.06
C GLY A 26 -3.94 39.36 24.26
N ASP A 27 -4.18 38.83 25.45
CA ASP A 27 -3.66 39.38 26.70
C ASP A 27 -2.78 38.32 27.38
N GLY A 28 -1.70 38.78 27.99
CA GLY A 28 -0.52 37.99 28.36
C GLY A 28 -0.67 37.12 29.60
N GLY A 29 0.13 36.06 29.65
CA GLY A 29 0.30 35.20 30.83
C GLY A 29 1.04 33.91 30.48
N ALA A 30 2.25 33.74 31.03
CA ALA A 30 3.16 32.67 30.70
C ALA A 30 2.79 31.34 31.38
N GLU A 31 2.39 30.33 30.60
CA GLU A 31 2.57 28.91 30.88
C GLU A 31 2.79 28.19 29.54
N ARG A 32 3.89 27.42 29.42
CA ARG A 32 4.23 26.70 28.19
C ARG A 32 3.27 25.52 28.01
N PRO A 33 2.42 25.47 26.97
CA PRO A 33 1.60 24.29 26.73
C PRO A 33 2.51 23.18 26.21
N ILE A 34 2.48 22.04 26.88
CA ILE A 34 2.90 20.75 26.32
C ILE A 34 2.24 20.59 24.95
N PRO A 35 2.98 20.29 23.87
CA PRO A 35 2.38 20.13 22.56
C PRO A 35 1.47 18.90 22.62
N HIS A 36 0.17 19.13 22.72
CA HIS A 36 -0.83 18.12 22.47
C HIS A 36 -0.56 17.60 21.06
N THR A 37 -0.19 16.33 20.99
CA THR A 37 0.12 15.60 19.78
C THR A 37 -0.87 15.96 18.68
N ARG A 38 -0.34 16.59 17.61
CA ARG A 38 -1.00 16.68 16.31
C ARG A 38 -1.64 15.32 16.04
N PRO A 39 -2.93 15.22 15.67
CA PRO A 39 -3.49 13.94 15.29
C PRO A 39 -2.59 13.39 14.19
N THR A 40 -1.91 12.28 14.48
CA THR A 40 -1.14 11.56 13.50
C THR A 40 -2.17 11.11 12.47
N HIS A 41 -2.27 11.84 11.36
CA HIS A 41 -2.94 11.33 10.18
C HIS A 41 -2.17 10.04 9.85
N THR A 42 -2.73 8.90 10.25
CA THR A 42 -2.16 7.59 9.96
C THR A 42 -2.21 7.44 8.46
N HIS A 43 -1.15 7.86 7.78
CA HIS A 43 -0.96 7.73 6.34
C HIS A 43 -0.99 6.24 6.00
N HIS A 44 -2.18 5.70 5.77
CA HIS A 44 -2.31 4.43 5.08
C HIS A 44 -2.08 4.73 3.61
N LEU A 45 -0.81 4.68 3.20
CA LEU A 45 -0.39 4.90 1.81
C LEU A 45 -1.01 3.85 0.87
N ILE A 46 -1.44 2.71 1.41
CA ILE A 46 -2.11 1.64 0.70
C ILE A 46 -3.52 1.49 1.26
N PRO A 47 -4.59 1.58 0.44
CA PRO A 47 -5.97 1.40 0.88
C PRO A 47 -6.20 0.01 1.48
N ILE A 48 -7.03 -0.08 2.51
CA ILE A 48 -7.50 -1.33 3.08
C ILE A 48 -8.97 -1.51 2.68
N VAL A 49 -9.31 -2.68 2.14
CA VAL A 49 -10.65 -3.03 1.67
C VAL A 49 -11.22 -4.16 2.53
N ASP A 50 -12.40 -3.95 3.10
CA ASP A 50 -13.09 -4.93 3.94
C ASP A 50 -14.02 -5.81 3.09
N PHE A 51 -13.69 -7.11 2.98
CA PHE A 51 -14.44 -8.06 2.17
C PHE A 51 -15.72 -8.57 2.83
N SER A 52 -15.99 -8.20 4.08
CA SER A 52 -17.28 -8.46 4.73
C SER A 52 -18.37 -7.46 4.35
N ALA A 53 -18.01 -6.36 3.68
CA ALA A 53 -18.94 -5.32 3.27
C ALA A 53 -19.94 -5.79 2.20
N PRO A 54 -21.13 -5.17 2.11
CA PRO A 54 -22.08 -5.43 1.03
C PRO A 54 -21.46 -5.22 -0.35
N LYS A 55 -21.80 -6.09 -1.30
CA LYS A 55 -21.29 -6.06 -2.69
C LYS A 55 -21.18 -4.66 -3.34
N PRO A 56 -22.20 -3.78 -3.32
CA PRO A 56 -22.09 -2.49 -3.99
C PRO A 56 -20.99 -1.60 -3.40
N ILE A 57 -20.82 -1.63 -2.07
CA ILE A 57 -19.79 -0.87 -1.36
C ILE A 57 -18.41 -1.48 -1.64
N LEU A 58 -18.31 -2.81 -1.58
CA LEU A 58 -17.06 -3.53 -1.84
C LEU A 58 -16.55 -3.29 -3.27
N THR A 59 -17.40 -3.42 -4.29
CA THR A 59 -17.02 -3.18 -5.68
C THR A 59 -16.51 -1.76 -5.89
N ASP A 60 -17.21 -0.77 -5.34
CA ASP A 60 -16.85 0.64 -5.43
C ASP A 60 -15.50 0.94 -4.72
N GLN A 61 -15.25 0.34 -3.55
CA GLN A 61 -13.96 0.42 -2.87
C GLN A 61 -12.81 -0.22 -3.68
N ILE A 62 -13.02 -1.41 -4.24
CA ILE A 62 -12.03 -2.11 -5.07
C ILE A 62 -11.72 -1.28 -6.32
N THR A 63 -12.75 -0.79 -7.03
CA THR A 63 -12.57 0.01 -8.24
C THR A 63 -11.77 1.28 -7.95
N ARG A 64 -12.10 2.03 -6.88
CA ARG A 64 -11.31 3.21 -6.51
C ARG A 64 -9.87 2.87 -6.19
N ALA A 65 -9.63 1.88 -5.34
CA ALA A 65 -8.27 1.54 -4.93
C ALA A 65 -7.41 1.06 -6.11
N ALA A 66 -7.98 0.23 -6.99
CA ALA A 66 -7.32 -0.26 -8.20
C ALA A 66 -7.06 0.85 -9.21
N SER A 67 -8.00 1.78 -9.42
CA SER A 67 -7.84 2.87 -10.40
C SER A 67 -6.93 4.01 -9.92
N THR A 68 -6.85 4.26 -8.60
CA THR A 68 -6.01 5.35 -8.05
C THR A 68 -4.58 4.89 -7.76
N ILE A 69 -4.40 3.74 -7.12
CA ILE A 69 -3.08 3.27 -6.64
C ILE A 69 -2.65 1.99 -7.37
N GLY A 70 -3.59 1.16 -7.81
CA GLY A 70 -3.28 -0.13 -8.43
C GLY A 70 -2.93 -1.22 -7.42
N PHE A 71 -2.97 -0.92 -6.12
CA PHE A 71 -2.64 -1.85 -5.04
C PHE A 71 -3.47 -1.54 -3.79
N PHE A 72 -3.91 -2.57 -3.08
CA PHE A 72 -4.67 -2.47 -1.84
C PHE A 72 -4.50 -3.71 -0.97
N GLN A 73 -4.73 -3.55 0.33
CA GLN A 73 -4.79 -4.64 1.29
C GLN A 73 -6.24 -5.08 1.49
N ILE A 74 -6.43 -6.35 1.86
CA ILE A 74 -7.75 -6.92 2.09
C ILE A 74 -7.86 -7.39 3.54
N THR A 75 -8.99 -7.09 4.20
CA THR A 75 -9.38 -7.64 5.50
C THR A 75 -10.67 -8.45 5.37
N ASN A 76 -10.94 -9.32 6.35
CA ASN A 76 -12.14 -10.17 6.39
C ASN A 76 -12.38 -11.00 5.10
N HIS A 77 -11.30 -11.46 4.46
CA HIS A 77 -11.34 -12.25 3.22
C HIS A 77 -11.91 -13.68 3.37
N GLY A 78 -12.28 -14.10 4.59
CA GLY A 78 -12.86 -15.42 4.86
C GLY A 78 -11.89 -16.60 4.80
N ILE A 79 -10.60 -16.35 4.56
CA ILE A 79 -9.57 -17.41 4.58
C ILE A 79 -9.18 -17.68 6.04
N PRO A 80 -9.29 -18.93 6.52
CA PRO A 80 -8.95 -19.25 7.90
C PRO A 80 -7.47 -18.94 8.22
N LEU A 81 -7.23 -18.36 9.39
CA LEU A 81 -5.88 -17.94 9.79
C LEU A 81 -4.86 -19.09 9.79
N HIS A 82 -5.27 -20.29 10.19
CA HIS A 82 -4.39 -21.46 10.22
C HIS A 82 -3.87 -21.85 8.82
N VAL A 83 -4.65 -21.61 7.75
CA VAL A 83 -4.23 -21.87 6.36
C VAL A 83 -3.10 -20.92 5.97
N ILE A 84 -3.25 -19.63 6.30
CA ILE A 84 -2.23 -18.61 6.04
C ILE A 84 -0.95 -18.93 6.81
N GLN A 85 -1.08 -19.23 8.11
CA GLN A 85 0.06 -19.59 8.97
C GLN A 85 0.79 -20.85 8.47
N ARG A 86 0.05 -21.91 8.11
CA ARG A 86 0.64 -23.14 7.55
C ARG A 86 1.34 -22.88 6.22
N THR A 87 0.78 -22.03 5.37
CA THR A 87 1.39 -21.67 4.08
C THR A 87 2.70 -20.93 4.30
N LEU A 88 2.72 -19.92 5.17
CA LEU A 88 3.94 -19.18 5.54
C LEU A 88 5.00 -20.10 6.13
N ALA A 89 4.62 -21.00 7.04
CA ALA A 89 5.54 -21.98 7.63
C ALA A 89 6.11 -22.92 6.56
N THR A 90 5.28 -23.46 5.68
CA THR A 90 5.71 -24.37 4.60
C THR A 90 6.70 -23.67 3.65
N VAL A 91 6.38 -22.45 3.22
CA VAL A 91 7.27 -21.66 2.33
C VAL A 91 8.59 -21.36 3.02
N LYS A 92 8.56 -20.98 4.30
CA LYS A 92 9.76 -20.74 5.10
C LYS A 92 10.62 -22.00 5.20
N SER A 93 10.04 -23.11 5.64
CA SER A 93 10.75 -24.39 5.78
C SER A 93 11.34 -24.88 4.46
N PHE A 94 10.63 -24.71 3.34
CA PHE A 94 11.18 -25.03 2.02
C PHE A 94 12.42 -24.18 1.68
N ASN A 95 12.37 -22.86 1.93
CA ASN A 95 13.50 -21.97 1.65
C ASN A 95 14.70 -22.22 2.58
N GLU A 96 14.47 -22.73 3.78
CA GLU A 96 15.51 -23.12 4.75
C GLU A 96 16.15 -24.48 4.45
N LEU A 97 15.62 -25.27 3.52
CA LEU A 97 16.25 -26.53 3.11
C LEU A 97 17.65 -26.31 2.52
N PRO A 98 18.55 -27.31 2.62
CA PRO A 98 19.85 -27.30 1.95
C PRO A 98 19.74 -27.01 0.45
N ALA A 99 20.76 -26.34 -0.09
CA ALA A 99 20.77 -25.93 -1.49
C ALA A 99 20.65 -27.16 -2.42
N GLU A 100 21.29 -28.27 -2.07
CA GLU A 100 21.32 -29.54 -2.82
C GLU A 100 19.93 -30.11 -3.06
N ILE A 101 18.98 -29.87 -2.15
CA ILE A 101 17.59 -30.30 -2.29
C ILE A 101 16.83 -29.30 -3.19
N LYS A 102 17.04 -27.99 -2.97
CA LYS A 102 16.36 -26.93 -3.72
C LYS A 102 16.82 -26.81 -5.18
N THR A 103 18.04 -27.20 -5.51
CA THR A 103 18.58 -27.17 -6.88
C THR A 103 17.78 -28.04 -7.83
N SER A 104 17.25 -29.17 -7.36
CA SER A 104 16.37 -30.05 -8.14
C SER A 104 15.06 -29.39 -8.58
N HIS A 105 14.65 -28.32 -7.89
CA HIS A 105 13.48 -27.51 -8.21
C HIS A 105 13.83 -26.22 -8.96
N TYR A 106 15.12 -25.92 -9.13
CA TYR A 106 15.60 -24.74 -9.86
C TYR A 106 15.61 -25.01 -11.35
N HIS A 107 14.68 -24.38 -12.07
CA HIS A 107 14.61 -24.45 -13.53
C HIS A 107 14.38 -23.05 -14.09
N ARG A 108 15.13 -22.69 -15.14
CA ARG A 108 14.96 -21.40 -15.86
C ARG A 108 14.02 -21.51 -17.06
N GLU A 109 13.64 -22.74 -17.44
CA GLU A 109 12.74 -23.01 -18.55
C GLU A 109 11.29 -22.76 -18.14
N MET A 110 10.60 -21.88 -18.88
CA MET A 110 9.14 -21.73 -18.76
C MET A 110 8.44 -23.00 -19.29
N GLY A 111 7.46 -23.52 -18.55
CA GLY A 111 6.55 -24.57 -19.04
C GLY A 111 6.48 -25.84 -18.17
N ARG A 112 7.36 -26.00 -17.17
CA ARG A 112 7.27 -27.08 -16.19
C ARG A 112 6.73 -26.56 -14.86
N GLY A 113 5.40 -26.45 -14.76
CA GLY A 113 4.65 -26.29 -13.50
C GLY A 113 5.28 -25.39 -12.42
N VAL A 114 6.05 -25.98 -11.51
CA VAL A 114 6.67 -25.33 -10.35
C VAL A 114 8.07 -24.83 -10.68
N THR A 115 8.28 -23.52 -10.57
CA THR A 115 9.58 -22.87 -10.80
C THR A 115 10.10 -22.27 -9.50
N PHE A 116 11.29 -22.70 -9.06
CA PHE A 116 12.09 -21.98 -8.07
C PHE A 116 13.16 -21.17 -8.81
N SER A 117 13.15 -19.84 -8.67
CA SER A 117 14.07 -18.94 -9.38
C SER A 117 14.58 -17.85 -8.45
N THR A 118 15.78 -17.35 -8.73
CA THR A 118 16.39 -16.19 -8.07
C THR A 118 16.83 -15.19 -9.14
N ASN A 119 16.77 -13.90 -8.81
CA ASN A 119 17.29 -12.83 -9.69
C ASN A 119 18.82 -12.69 -9.58
N VAL A 120 19.45 -13.38 -8.64
CA VAL A 120 20.89 -13.38 -8.40
C VAL A 120 21.47 -14.71 -8.85
N ASP A 121 22.57 -14.69 -9.58
CA ASP A 121 23.31 -15.90 -9.94
C ASP A 121 24.04 -16.43 -8.69
N LEU A 122 23.61 -17.58 -8.17
CA LEU A 122 24.09 -18.13 -6.89
C LEU A 122 25.33 -19.04 -7.06
N TYR A 123 25.87 -19.17 -8.27
CA TYR A 123 26.97 -20.10 -8.60
C TYR A 123 28.22 -19.41 -9.18
N GLN A 124 28.49 -18.16 -8.80
CA GLN A 124 29.80 -17.52 -9.04
C GLN A 124 30.77 -17.75 -7.89
#